data_AF-A0A9P1AU21-F1
#
_entry.id   AF-A0A9P1AU21-F1
#
_cell.length_a   1.000
_cell.length_b   1.000
_cell.length_c   1.000
_cell.angle_alpha   90.00
_cell.angle_beta   90.00
_cell.angle_gamma   90.00
#
_symmetry.space_group_name_H-M   'P 1'
#
loop_
_entity.id
_entity.type
_entity.pdbx_description
1 polymer ?
#
loop_
_entity_poly.entity_id
_entity_poly.type
_entity_poly.pdbx_seq_one_letter_code
_entity_poly.pdbx_strand_id
1 'polypeptide(L)'
;MLLFIILLFLTSFVGFSLNVSVLLRFEKRSRPLSGFYKLCLFKTFPNIIISSLIAFWAVPLSFLQLEISDIPTVQNLMFSQLVGGFSYTLGPLLQICMALNRLVLIYFPFSYKKLDRLKITNLSIIASNCYLIYNPQSLVLLPQRKQCAHSQNLFIFLLILTLSLTANIVNVIIAIRLLTNKDYGLSNAQIIRRRRKCVSMFVQTAIQDILQLVDITNYNFISKIIDEPWWEFTFCSLSFSAVYALDGAVMLYFHKCSNEARNQEQNVRVSESSGTVRKVQFRNFVM
;
A
#
# COMPACT_ATOMS: atom_id res chain seq x y z
N MET A 1 25.69 -5.99 13.53
CA MET A 1 25.55 -6.36 12.11
C MET A 1 24.63 -7.56 11.89
N LEU A 2 24.94 -8.76 12.41
CA LEU A 2 24.09 -9.96 12.22
C LEU A 2 22.62 -9.74 12.65
N LEU A 3 22.39 -9.07 13.79
CA LEU A 3 21.04 -8.72 14.24
C LEU A 3 20.28 -7.87 13.20
N PHE A 4 20.92 -6.89 12.57
CA PHE A 4 20.29 -6.02 11.57
C PHE A 4 19.91 -6.81 10.32
N ILE A 5 20.78 -7.73 9.89
CA ILE A 5 20.51 -8.66 8.78
C ILE A 5 19.29 -9.52 9.10
N ILE A 6 19.22 -10.10 10.30
CA ILE A 6 18.09 -10.94 10.73
C ILE A 6 16.79 -10.13 10.79
N LEU A 7 16.80 -8.93 11.38
CA LEU A 7 15.63 -8.07 11.46
C LEU A 7 15.11 -7.67 10.08
N LEU A 8 16.01 -7.28 9.17
CA LEU A 8 15.65 -6.92 7.81
C LEU A 8 15.11 -8.12 7.03
N PHE A 9 15.72 -9.29 7.17
CA PHE A 9 15.23 -10.54 6.58
C PHE A 9 13.82 -10.89 7.06
N LEU A 10 13.60 -10.92 8.38
CA LEU A 10 12.31 -11.28 8.94
C LEU A 10 11.22 -10.31 8.47
N THR A 11 11.50 -9.01 8.50
CA THR A 11 10.53 -7.99 8.09
C THR A 11 10.19 -8.08 6.61
N SER A 12 11.20 -8.22 5.74
CA SER A 12 11.01 -8.34 4.29
C SER A 12 10.36 -9.67 3.89
N PHE A 13 10.71 -10.77 4.56
CA PHE A 13 10.09 -12.07 4.32
C PHE A 13 8.62 -12.11 4.76
N VAL A 14 8.29 -11.49 5.90
CA VAL A 14 6.89 -11.29 6.32
C VAL A 14 6.16 -10.44 5.30
N GLY A 15 6.75 -9.34 4.83
CA GLY A 15 6.16 -8.49 3.79
C GLY A 15 5.88 -9.23 2.49
N PHE A 16 6.84 -10.04 2.02
CA PHE A 16 6.67 -10.90 0.86
C PHE A 16 5.49 -11.88 1.06
N SER A 17 5.48 -12.60 2.19
CA SER A 17 4.47 -13.60 2.51
C SER A 17 3.06 -13.02 2.59
N LEU A 18 2.91 -11.86 3.23
CA LEU A 18 1.62 -11.16 3.34
C LEU A 18 1.12 -10.72 1.96
N ASN A 19 1.96 -10.06 1.16
CA ASN A 19 1.54 -9.57 -0.14
C ASN A 19 1.26 -10.70 -1.15
N VAL A 20 2.01 -11.81 -1.11
CA VAL A 20 1.67 -13.03 -1.88
C VAL A 20 0.33 -13.60 -1.42
N SER A 21 0.07 -13.64 -0.11
CA SER A 21 -1.23 -14.09 0.41
C SER A 21 -2.39 -13.21 -0.05
N VAL A 22 -2.18 -11.89 -0.20
CA VAL A 22 -3.16 -10.98 -0.78
C VAL A 22 -3.45 -11.37 -2.23
N LEU A 23 -2.40 -11.53 -3.04
CA LEU A 23 -2.50 -11.89 -4.46
C LEU A 23 -3.28 -13.21 -4.65
N LEU A 24 -2.91 -14.26 -3.92
CA LEU A 24 -3.56 -15.57 -3.98
C LEU A 24 -5.04 -15.53 -3.57
N ARG A 25 -5.39 -14.69 -2.57
CA ARG A 25 -6.79 -14.54 -2.14
C ARG A 25 -7.63 -13.76 -3.15
N PHE A 26 -7.04 -12.81 -3.88
CA PHE A 26 -7.75 -12.10 -4.94
C PHE A 26 -7.97 -12.96 -6.18
N GLU A 27 -7.03 -13.85 -6.51
CA GLU A 27 -7.13 -14.77 -7.65
C GLU A 27 -8.23 -15.83 -7.44
N LYS A 28 -8.37 -16.37 -6.22
CA LYS A 28 -9.41 -17.37 -5.89
C LYS A 28 -10.85 -16.82 -5.90
N ARG A 29 -11.05 -15.56 -6.30
CA ARG A 29 -12.37 -14.91 -6.25
C ARG A 29 -13.14 -15.12 -7.57
N SER A 30 -14.23 -15.86 -7.50
CA SER A 30 -15.14 -16.11 -8.64
C SER A 30 -15.94 -14.88 -9.11
N ARG A 31 -16.01 -13.79 -8.33
CA ARG A 31 -16.78 -12.58 -8.68
C ARG A 31 -15.90 -11.44 -9.20
N PRO A 32 -16.38 -10.63 -10.15
CA PRO A 32 -15.62 -9.51 -10.71
C PRO A 32 -15.18 -8.53 -9.61
N LEU A 33 -13.91 -8.13 -9.68
CA LEU A 33 -13.30 -7.16 -8.76
C LEU A 33 -13.84 -5.75 -9.04
N SER A 34 -14.22 -5.01 -8.00
CA SER A 34 -14.49 -3.57 -8.16
C SER A 34 -13.19 -2.82 -8.46
N GLY A 35 -13.27 -1.67 -9.15
CA GLY A 35 -12.08 -0.85 -9.48
C GLY A 35 -11.12 -0.63 -8.31
N PHE A 36 -11.64 -0.36 -7.10
CA PHE A 36 -10.84 -0.25 -5.87
C PHE A 36 -10.01 -1.51 -5.56
N TYR A 37 -10.60 -2.70 -5.67
CA TYR A 37 -9.88 -3.96 -5.41
C TYR A 37 -8.92 -4.31 -6.53
N LYS A 38 -9.21 -3.91 -7.80
CA LYS A 38 -8.23 -4.04 -8.90
C LYS A 38 -7.00 -3.18 -8.64
N LEU A 39 -7.18 -1.93 -8.18
CA LEU A 39 -6.08 -1.04 -7.84
C LEU A 39 -5.28 -1.55 -6.63
N CYS A 40 -5.96 -2.06 -5.61
CA CYS A 40 -5.35 -2.72 -4.47
C CYS A 40 -4.52 -3.95 -4.89
N LEU A 41 -5.00 -4.74 -5.86
CA LEU A 41 -4.26 -5.85 -6.46
C LEU A 41 -3.05 -5.35 -7.26
N PHE A 42 -3.19 -4.27 -8.02
CA PHE A 42 -2.04 -3.67 -8.71
C PHE A 42 -0.96 -3.20 -7.73
N LYS A 43 -1.35 -2.75 -6.53
CA LYS A 43 -0.41 -2.35 -5.47
C LYS A 43 0.35 -3.52 -4.85
N THR A 44 -0.18 -4.74 -4.88
CA THR A 44 0.55 -5.89 -4.31
C THR A 44 1.79 -6.25 -5.14
N PHE A 45 1.80 -5.99 -6.44
CA PHE A 45 2.96 -6.27 -7.30
C PHE A 45 4.23 -5.51 -6.86
N PRO A 46 4.25 -4.17 -6.78
CA PRO A 46 5.43 -3.44 -6.30
C PRO A 46 5.82 -3.83 -4.87
N ASN A 47 4.84 -4.12 -3.99
CA ASN A 47 5.15 -4.58 -2.62
C ASN A 47 5.87 -5.93 -2.60
N ILE A 48 5.44 -6.88 -3.45
CA ILE A 48 6.10 -8.19 -3.61
C ILE A 48 7.51 -7.98 -4.17
N ILE A 49 7.67 -7.13 -5.19
CA ILE A 49 8.98 -6.84 -5.80
C ILE A 49 9.94 -6.28 -4.75
N ILE A 50 9.55 -5.25 -4.00
CA ILE A 50 10.42 -4.65 -2.98
C ILE A 50 10.76 -5.66 -1.89
N SER A 51 9.75 -6.32 -1.33
CA SER A 51 9.96 -7.26 -0.22
C SER A 51 10.82 -8.46 -0.64
N SER A 52 10.65 -8.97 -1.86
CA SER A 52 11.46 -10.07 -2.40
C SER A 52 12.90 -9.66 -2.71
N LEU A 53 13.11 -8.50 -3.33
CA LEU A 53 14.46 -8.00 -3.61
C LEU A 53 15.22 -7.72 -2.31
N ILE A 54 14.57 -7.20 -1.26
CA ILE A 54 15.23 -7.05 0.03
C ILE A 54 15.57 -8.42 0.64
N ALA A 55 14.60 -9.33 0.72
CA ALA A 55 14.77 -10.62 1.40
C ALA A 55 15.75 -11.57 0.70
N PHE A 56 15.74 -11.60 -0.63
CA PHE A 56 16.44 -12.62 -1.43
C PHE A 56 17.60 -12.09 -2.27
N TRP A 57 17.80 -10.77 -2.31
CA TRP A 57 18.96 -10.16 -2.97
C TRP A 57 19.79 -9.34 -1.99
N ALA A 58 19.21 -8.31 -1.37
CA ALA A 58 19.94 -7.38 -0.49
C ALA A 58 20.49 -8.06 0.79
N VAL A 59 19.64 -8.84 1.47
CA VAL A 59 20.00 -9.57 2.70
C VAL A 59 21.10 -10.61 2.45
N PRO A 60 21.01 -11.50 1.44
CA PRO A 60 22.08 -12.45 1.15
C PRO A 60 23.44 -11.79 0.89
N LEU A 61 23.47 -10.69 0.13
CA LEU A 61 24.70 -9.95 -0.12
C LEU A 61 25.32 -9.41 1.19
N SER A 62 24.48 -8.92 2.10
CA SER A 62 24.90 -8.43 3.42
C SER A 62 25.36 -9.56 4.34
N PHE A 63 24.71 -10.72 4.27
CA PHE A 63 25.08 -11.91 5.03
C PHE A 63 26.43 -12.48 4.60
N LEU A 64 26.72 -12.45 3.30
CA LEU A 64 28.03 -12.80 2.72
C LEU A 64 29.10 -11.73 2.97
N GLN A 65 28.75 -10.61 3.60
CA GLN A 65 29.65 -9.49 3.89
C GLN A 65 30.35 -8.93 2.64
N LEU A 66 29.67 -8.97 1.50
CA LEU A 66 30.22 -8.46 0.25
C LEU A 66 30.33 -6.93 0.28
N GLU A 67 31.37 -6.41 -0.34
CA GLU A 67 31.53 -4.97 -0.52
C GLU A 67 30.84 -4.48 -1.80
N ILE A 68 30.68 -3.16 -1.92
CA ILE A 68 30.10 -2.56 -3.13
C ILE A 68 30.92 -2.92 -4.38
N SER A 69 32.24 -3.05 -4.25
CA SER A 69 33.16 -3.43 -5.33
C SER A 69 32.96 -4.85 -5.83
N ASP A 70 32.47 -5.75 -4.98
CA ASP A 70 32.27 -7.16 -5.32
C ASP A 70 30.97 -7.38 -6.11
N ILE A 71 30.07 -6.40 -6.11
CA ILE A 71 28.77 -6.47 -6.76
C ILE A 71 28.86 -5.83 -8.16
N PRO A 72 28.52 -6.56 -9.24
CA PRO A 72 28.46 -5.99 -10.58
C PRO A 72 27.56 -4.74 -10.60
N THR A 73 28.11 -3.62 -11.08
CA THR A 73 27.42 -2.32 -11.06
C THR A 73 26.05 -2.39 -11.75
N VAL A 74 25.95 -3.13 -12.86
CA VAL A 74 24.69 -3.32 -13.60
C VAL A 74 23.63 -3.98 -12.72
N GLN A 75 23.99 -5.00 -11.92
CA GLN A 75 23.03 -5.69 -11.05
C GLN A 75 22.55 -4.79 -9.91
N ASN A 76 23.47 -4.05 -9.28
CA ASN A 76 23.13 -3.12 -8.21
C ASN A 76 22.24 -1.96 -8.72
N LEU A 77 22.53 -1.45 -9.92
CA LEU A 77 21.69 -0.45 -10.58
C LEU A 77 20.30 -0.99 -10.91
N MET A 78 20.20 -2.22 -11.44
CA MET A 78 18.91 -2.86 -11.72
C MET A 78 18.07 -3.03 -10.45
N PHE A 79 18.67 -3.51 -9.37
CA PHE A 79 18.02 -3.59 -8.05
C PHE A 79 17.46 -2.23 -7.63
N SER A 80 18.30 -1.19 -7.65
CA SER A 80 17.90 0.15 -7.22
C SER A 80 16.82 0.78 -8.10
N GLN A 81 16.83 0.52 -9.41
CA GLN A 81 15.79 0.99 -10.32
C GLN A 81 14.46 0.27 -10.10
N LEU A 82 14.49 -1.04 -9.83
CA LEU A 82 13.28 -1.80 -9.52
C LEU A 82 12.68 -1.40 -8.17
N VAL A 83 13.51 -1.21 -7.15
CA VAL A 83 13.07 -0.82 -5.80
C VAL A 83 12.69 0.66 -5.75
N GLY A 84 13.63 1.56 -6.00
CA GLY A 84 13.45 3.00 -5.82
C GLY A 84 12.83 3.72 -7.02
N GLY A 85 13.14 3.30 -8.24
CA GLY A 85 12.60 3.94 -9.46
C GLY A 85 11.15 3.53 -9.71
N PHE A 86 10.94 2.24 -9.97
CA PHE A 86 9.65 1.68 -10.35
C PHE A 86 8.73 1.48 -9.14
N SER A 87 9.10 0.60 -8.21
CA SER A 87 8.15 0.12 -7.20
C SER A 87 7.81 1.17 -6.15
N TYR A 88 8.79 1.96 -5.70
CA TYR A 88 8.57 3.04 -4.73
C TYR A 88 7.70 4.17 -5.30
N THR A 89 7.92 4.57 -6.56
CA THR A 89 7.13 5.64 -7.22
C THR A 89 5.72 5.19 -7.61
N LEU A 90 5.57 3.92 -7.98
CA LEU A 90 4.28 3.37 -8.40
C LEU A 90 3.26 3.34 -7.25
N GLY A 91 3.71 3.14 -6.00
CA GLY A 91 2.84 3.11 -4.81
C GLY A 91 1.99 4.38 -4.65
N PRO A 92 2.60 5.57 -4.52
CA PRO A 92 1.90 6.85 -4.46
C PRO A 92 0.98 7.13 -5.66
N LEU A 93 1.40 6.77 -6.88
CA LEU A 93 0.56 6.92 -8.08
C LEU A 93 -0.73 6.09 -7.98
N LEU A 94 -0.62 4.83 -7.55
CA LEU A 94 -1.77 3.95 -7.34
C LEU A 94 -2.70 4.47 -6.23
N GLN A 95 -2.15 5.13 -5.20
CA GLN A 95 -2.91 5.70 -4.09
C GLN A 95 -3.89 6.79 -4.55
N ILE A 96 -3.47 7.67 -5.47
CA ILE A 96 -4.35 8.69 -6.06
C ILE A 96 -5.39 8.06 -6.94
N CYS A 97 -5.00 7.06 -7.74
CA CYS A 97 -5.95 6.31 -8.56
C CYS A 97 -7.06 5.71 -7.67
N MET A 98 -6.72 5.22 -6.47
CA MET A 98 -7.70 4.72 -5.50
C MET A 98 -8.60 5.83 -4.94
N ALA A 99 -8.06 7.03 -4.66
CA ALA A 99 -8.85 8.18 -4.24
C ALA A 99 -9.80 8.68 -5.35
N LEU A 100 -9.31 8.86 -6.58
CA LEU A 100 -10.09 9.28 -7.75
C LEU A 100 -11.19 8.27 -8.11
N ASN A 101 -10.86 6.97 -8.11
CA ASN A 101 -11.84 5.91 -8.36
C ASN A 101 -13.02 5.99 -7.38
N ARG A 102 -12.78 6.40 -6.12
CA ARG A 102 -13.85 6.61 -5.11
C ARG A 102 -14.65 7.88 -5.36
N LEU A 103 -14.01 8.98 -5.73
CA LEU A 103 -14.69 10.23 -6.07
C LEU A 103 -15.68 10.00 -7.22
N VAL A 104 -15.25 9.34 -8.30
CA VAL A 104 -16.10 9.00 -9.44
C VAL A 104 -17.30 8.13 -9.02
N LEU A 105 -17.07 7.10 -8.21
CA LEU A 105 -18.13 6.19 -7.73
C LEU A 105 -19.24 6.89 -6.93
N ILE A 106 -18.93 8.01 -6.28
CA ILE A 106 -19.87 8.70 -5.38
C ILE A 106 -20.54 9.88 -6.06
N TYR A 107 -19.80 10.65 -6.88
CA TYR A 107 -20.34 11.81 -7.59
C TYR A 107 -21.05 11.42 -8.89
N PHE A 108 -20.65 10.32 -9.56
CA PHE A 108 -21.19 9.90 -10.84
C PHE A 108 -21.61 8.41 -10.85
N PRO A 109 -22.58 7.99 -10.03
CA PRO A 109 -22.99 6.58 -9.92
C PRO A 109 -23.53 6.01 -11.25
N PHE A 110 -24.12 6.83 -12.13
CA PHE A 110 -24.70 6.41 -13.41
C PHE A 110 -23.71 6.40 -14.58
N SER A 111 -22.64 7.21 -14.56
CA SER A 111 -21.60 7.24 -15.61
C SER A 111 -20.48 6.19 -15.40
N TYR A 112 -20.48 5.53 -14.25
CA TYR A 112 -19.45 4.57 -13.83
C TYR A 112 -19.21 3.41 -14.81
N LYS A 113 -20.26 2.90 -15.47
CA LYS A 113 -20.14 1.78 -16.44
C LYS A 113 -19.32 2.13 -17.69
N LYS A 114 -19.18 3.42 -18.04
CA LYS A 114 -18.37 3.86 -19.19
C LYS A 114 -16.92 4.17 -18.80
N LEU A 115 -16.65 4.57 -17.55
CA LEU A 115 -15.34 5.03 -17.10
C LEU A 115 -14.40 3.91 -16.60
N ASP A 116 -14.92 2.74 -16.20
CA ASP A 116 -14.11 1.54 -15.86
C ASP A 116 -13.29 1.00 -17.06
N ARG A 117 -13.48 1.58 -18.27
CA ARG A 117 -12.71 1.32 -19.49
C ARG A 117 -11.49 2.23 -19.70
N LEU A 118 -11.27 3.25 -18.87
CA LEU A 118 -10.06 4.07 -18.97
C LEU A 118 -8.87 3.32 -18.38
N LYS A 119 -7.94 2.93 -19.25
CA LYS A 119 -6.64 2.36 -18.88
C LYS A 119 -5.76 3.45 -18.25
N ILE A 120 -5.95 3.73 -16.96
CA ILE A 120 -5.08 4.64 -16.18
C ILE A 120 -3.77 3.93 -15.81
N THR A 121 -3.13 3.28 -16.77
CA THR A 121 -1.93 2.45 -16.56
C THR A 121 -0.84 2.68 -17.59
N ASN A 122 -0.79 3.88 -18.19
CA ASN A 122 0.35 4.31 -19.03
C ASN A 122 0.82 5.72 -18.60
N LEU A 123 1.33 5.84 -17.38
CA LEU A 123 2.17 6.94 -16.89
C LEU A 123 2.62 6.52 -15.48
N SER A 124 3.88 6.49 -15.06
CA SER A 124 5.09 7.10 -15.55
C SER A 124 6.27 6.23 -15.09
N ILE A 125 7.14 5.80 -16.00
CA ILE A 125 8.52 5.48 -15.63
C ILE A 125 9.22 6.82 -15.68
N ILE A 126 9.32 7.51 -14.54
CA ILE A 126 10.26 8.62 -14.42
C ILE A 126 11.64 7.98 -14.38
N ALA A 127 12.22 7.77 -15.56
CA ALA A 127 13.63 7.49 -15.72
C ALA A 127 14.37 8.79 -15.36
N SER A 128 14.61 9.01 -14.07
CA SER A 128 15.57 10.02 -13.63
C SER A 128 16.98 9.43 -13.79
N ASN A 129 17.91 10.26 -14.24
CA ASN A 129 19.32 9.90 -14.38
C ASN A 129 20.07 9.82 -13.03
N CYS A 130 19.36 9.78 -11.89
CA CYS A 130 19.95 9.57 -10.58
C CYS A 130 19.63 8.15 -10.10
N TYR A 131 20.68 7.42 -9.75
CA TYR A 131 20.58 6.03 -9.30
C TYR A 131 21.06 5.92 -7.85
N LEU A 132 20.36 5.07 -7.10
CA LEU A 132 20.80 4.61 -5.79
C LEU A 132 21.69 3.36 -5.99
N ILE A 133 22.55 3.08 -5.03
CA ILE A 133 23.41 1.91 -4.95
C ILE A 133 23.18 1.31 -3.58
N TYR A 134 22.87 0.02 -3.53
CA TYR A 134 22.78 -0.71 -2.28
C TYR A 134 24.17 -0.94 -1.69
N ASN A 135 24.36 -0.58 -0.43
CA ASN A 135 25.55 -0.87 0.34
C ASN A 135 25.27 -2.02 1.35
N PRO A 136 25.85 -3.22 1.15
CA PRO A 136 25.62 -4.35 2.05
C PRO A 136 26.19 -4.15 3.46
N GLN A 137 27.24 -3.34 3.63
CA GLN A 137 27.88 -3.11 4.94
C GLN A 137 26.99 -2.26 5.85
N SER A 138 26.33 -1.25 5.30
CA SER A 138 25.41 -0.39 6.06
C SER A 138 23.96 -0.85 5.95
N LEU A 139 23.67 -1.84 5.09
CA LEU A 139 22.32 -2.30 4.73
C LEU A 139 21.40 -1.19 4.22
N VAL A 140 21.95 -0.12 3.63
CA VAL A 140 21.23 1.10 3.22
C VAL A 140 21.41 1.34 1.71
N LEU A 141 20.40 1.94 1.07
CA LEU A 141 20.49 2.44 -0.30
C LEU A 141 21.09 3.85 -0.29
N LEU A 142 22.30 3.99 -0.84
CA LEU A 142 23.06 5.23 -0.90
C LEU A 142 22.98 5.86 -2.30
N PRO A 143 23.01 7.19 -2.43
CA PRO A 143 23.02 7.83 -3.73
C PRO A 143 24.40 7.78 -4.41
N GLN A 144 24.45 7.43 -5.71
CA GLN A 144 25.70 7.48 -6.47
C GLN A 144 26.18 8.92 -6.70
N ARG A 145 25.25 9.87 -6.88
CA ARG A 145 25.53 11.31 -7.05
C ARG A 145 24.72 12.13 -6.04
N LYS A 146 25.41 12.75 -5.07
CA LYS A 146 24.79 13.48 -3.94
C LYS A 146 23.83 14.61 -4.38
N GLN A 147 24.24 15.44 -5.35
CA GLN A 147 23.42 16.57 -5.83
C GLN A 147 22.13 16.10 -6.53
N CYS A 148 22.26 15.09 -7.40
CA CYS A 148 21.16 14.50 -8.15
C CYS A 148 20.12 13.87 -7.20
N ALA A 149 20.62 13.10 -6.22
CA ALA A 149 19.77 12.41 -5.26
C ALA A 149 19.04 13.37 -4.32
N HIS A 150 19.65 14.50 -3.93
CA HIS A 150 18.97 15.48 -3.09
C HIS A 150 17.74 16.06 -3.80
N SER A 151 17.88 16.51 -5.05
CA SER A 151 16.78 17.05 -5.85
C SER A 151 15.69 16.00 -6.10
N GLN A 152 16.08 14.76 -6.40
CA GLN A 152 15.12 13.67 -6.62
C GLN A 152 14.36 13.30 -5.33
N ASN A 153 15.06 13.20 -4.19
CA ASN A 153 14.42 12.88 -2.92
C ASN A 153 13.45 13.97 -2.47
N LEU A 154 13.81 15.25 -2.65
CA LEU A 154 12.91 16.36 -2.37
C LEU A 154 11.68 16.35 -3.29
N PHE A 155 11.86 16.08 -4.58
CA PHE A 155 10.76 15.95 -5.53
C PHE A 155 9.82 14.81 -5.12
N ILE A 156 10.35 13.63 -4.83
CA ILE A 156 9.55 12.48 -4.40
C ILE A 156 8.84 12.79 -3.06
N PHE A 157 9.49 13.46 -2.13
CA PHE A 157 8.87 13.91 -0.88
C PHE A 157 7.68 14.83 -1.11
N LEU A 158 7.86 15.91 -1.88
CA LEU A 158 6.78 16.85 -2.18
C LEU A 158 5.65 16.18 -2.96
N LEU A 159 5.99 15.28 -3.88
CA LEU A 159 5.04 14.48 -4.64
C LEU A 159 4.19 13.62 -3.71
N ILE A 160 4.80 12.78 -2.87
CA ILE A 160 4.09 11.90 -1.93
C ILE A 160 3.25 12.71 -0.94
N LEU A 161 3.81 13.79 -0.38
CA LEU A 161 3.12 14.65 0.58
C LEU A 161 1.86 15.27 -0.05
N THR A 162 2.00 15.91 -1.20
CA THR A 162 0.89 16.58 -1.90
C THR A 162 -0.21 15.59 -2.28
N LEU A 163 0.18 14.42 -2.78
CA LEU A 163 -0.75 13.39 -3.23
C LEU A 163 -1.47 12.71 -2.06
N SER A 164 -0.76 12.42 -0.97
CA SER A 164 -1.34 11.87 0.27
C SER A 164 -2.32 12.86 0.91
N LEU A 165 -1.95 14.14 1.02
CA LEU A 165 -2.86 15.18 1.53
C LEU A 165 -4.12 15.31 0.66
N THR A 166 -3.95 15.38 -0.66
CA THR A 166 -5.09 15.49 -1.59
C THR A 166 -6.00 14.26 -1.50
N ALA A 167 -5.43 13.05 -1.45
CA ALA A 167 -6.19 11.81 -1.31
C ALA A 167 -6.99 11.79 0.00
N ASN A 168 -6.37 12.17 1.13
CA ASN A 168 -7.03 12.21 2.43
C ASN A 168 -8.14 13.26 2.50
N ILE A 169 -7.94 14.45 1.92
CA ILE A 169 -8.99 15.48 1.83
C ILE A 169 -10.20 14.94 1.05
N VAL A 170 -9.98 14.35 -0.13
CA VAL A 170 -11.04 13.75 -0.94
C VAL A 170 -11.78 12.65 -0.16
N ASN A 171 -11.02 11.81 0.55
CA ASN A 171 -11.54 10.73 1.38
C ASN A 171 -12.44 11.26 2.52
N VAL A 172 -12.06 12.36 3.17
CA VAL A 172 -12.86 13.02 4.23
C VAL A 172 -14.12 13.65 3.66
N ILE A 173 -14.03 14.36 2.53
CA ILE A 173 -15.20 14.95 1.85
C ILE A 173 -16.22 13.86 1.50
N ILE A 174 -15.74 12.72 0.99
CA ILE A 174 -16.55 11.53 0.71
C ILE A 174 -17.22 11.01 1.97
N ALA A 175 -16.48 10.87 3.07
CA ALA A 175 -17.02 10.38 4.35
C ALA A 175 -18.12 11.30 4.88
N ILE A 176 -17.87 12.62 4.89
CA ILE A 176 -18.86 13.64 5.31
C ILE A 176 -20.12 13.51 4.46
N ARG A 177 -19.99 13.52 3.12
CA ARG A 177 -21.13 13.45 2.18
C ARG A 177 -21.98 12.19 2.36
N LEU A 178 -21.37 11.07 2.75
CA LEU A 178 -22.08 9.81 3.05
C LEU A 178 -22.82 9.85 4.38
N LEU A 179 -22.37 10.65 5.34
CA LEU A 179 -23.06 10.86 6.60
C LEU A 179 -24.24 11.84 6.44
N THR A 180 -24.11 12.85 5.57
CA THR A 180 -25.14 13.90 5.39
C THR A 180 -26.27 13.53 4.43
N ASN A 181 -26.03 12.73 3.38
CA ASN A 181 -27.08 12.42 2.41
C ASN A 181 -28.12 11.43 2.99
N LYS A 182 -29.39 11.82 2.91
CA LYS A 182 -30.54 10.92 3.06
C LYS A 182 -30.70 10.13 1.77
N ASP A 183 -30.52 8.81 1.84
CA ASP A 183 -30.66 7.92 0.70
C ASP A 183 -32.16 7.66 0.44
N TYR A 184 -32.80 8.49 -0.37
CA TYR A 184 -34.18 8.30 -0.80
C TYR A 184 -34.26 7.11 -1.79
N GLY A 185 -35.13 6.12 -1.51
CA GLY A 185 -35.42 5.02 -2.42
C GLY A 185 -34.57 3.74 -2.30
N LEU A 186 -33.62 3.66 -1.36
CA LEU A 186 -32.92 2.42 -1.02
C LEU A 186 -33.45 1.81 0.28
N SER A 187 -33.44 0.49 0.39
CA SER A 187 -33.70 -0.19 1.67
C SER A 187 -32.60 0.16 2.69
N ASN A 188 -32.99 0.36 3.96
CA ASN A 188 -32.07 0.65 5.08
C ASN A 188 -30.87 -0.32 5.13
N ALA A 189 -31.09 -1.60 4.79
CA ALA A 189 -30.01 -2.60 4.75
C ALA A 189 -28.98 -2.34 3.64
N GLN A 190 -29.41 -1.88 2.46
CA GLN A 190 -28.52 -1.56 1.34
C GLN A 190 -27.70 -0.29 1.62
N ILE A 191 -28.32 0.69 2.27
CA ILE A 191 -27.68 1.94 2.71
C ILE A 191 -26.56 1.65 3.71
N ILE A 192 -26.87 0.90 4.77
CA ILE A 192 -25.90 0.51 5.80
C ILE A 192 -24.74 -0.28 5.18
N ARG A 193 -25.03 -1.21 4.26
CA ARG A 193 -24.01 -1.99 3.55
C ARG A 193 -23.07 -1.12 2.72
N ARG A 194 -23.60 -0.16 1.96
CA ARG A 194 -22.81 0.76 1.14
C ARG A 194 -21.91 1.62 2.02
N ARG A 195 -22.44 2.16 3.13
CA ARG A 195 -21.70 2.99 4.09
C ARG A 195 -20.56 2.20 4.73
N ARG A 196 -20.82 1.00 5.27
CA ARG A 196 -19.77 0.15 5.88
C ARG A 196 -18.65 -0.18 4.91
N LYS A 197 -18.98 -0.56 3.67
CA LYS A 197 -17.97 -0.83 2.64
C LYS A 197 -17.15 0.42 2.33
N CYS A 198 -17.78 1.58 2.24
CA CYS A 198 -17.08 2.83 1.96
C CYS A 198 -16.16 3.26 3.11
N VAL A 199 -16.63 3.17 4.35
CA VAL A 199 -15.83 3.46 5.55
C VAL A 199 -14.65 2.50 5.64
N SER A 200 -14.86 1.20 5.42
CA SER A 200 -13.76 0.22 5.40
C SER A 200 -12.71 0.56 4.35
N MET A 201 -13.11 0.91 3.11
CA MET A 201 -12.17 1.33 2.07
C MET A 201 -11.46 2.64 2.42
N PHE A 202 -12.16 3.59 3.08
CA PHE A 202 -11.58 4.84 3.59
C PHE A 202 -10.48 4.57 4.61
N VAL A 203 -10.79 3.79 5.66
CA VAL A 203 -9.83 3.49 6.74
C VAL A 203 -8.63 2.74 6.18
N GLN A 204 -8.86 1.76 5.30
CA GLN A 204 -7.78 1.04 4.63
C GLN A 204 -6.79 2.02 3.99
N THR A 205 -7.26 2.92 3.14
CA THR A 205 -6.35 3.87 2.48
C THR A 205 -5.76 4.88 3.42
N ALA A 206 -6.52 5.40 4.40
CA ALA A 206 -5.97 6.36 5.37
C ALA A 206 -4.76 5.79 6.11
N ILE A 207 -4.83 4.52 6.53
CA ILE A 207 -3.69 3.84 7.16
C ILE A 207 -2.52 3.71 6.19
N GLN A 208 -2.76 3.29 4.94
CA GLN A 208 -1.72 3.15 3.92
C GLN A 208 -1.03 4.48 3.60
N ASP A 209 -1.80 5.57 3.54
CA ASP A 209 -1.33 6.92 3.28
C ASP A 209 -0.43 7.43 4.42
N ILE A 210 -0.80 7.13 5.67
CA ILE A 210 0.00 7.46 6.86
C ILE A 210 1.30 6.66 6.87
N LEU A 211 1.25 5.35 6.56
CA LEU A 211 2.45 4.51 6.52
C LEU A 211 3.49 5.06 5.55
N GLN A 212 3.07 5.46 4.34
CA GLN A 212 3.98 6.05 3.35
C GLN A 212 4.54 7.41 3.80
N LEU A 213 3.76 8.22 4.53
CA LEU A 213 4.20 9.50 5.06
C LEU A 213 5.23 9.33 6.19
N VAL A 214 5.03 8.33 7.05
CA VAL A 214 5.98 7.96 8.11
C VAL A 214 7.29 7.52 7.47
N ASP A 215 7.25 6.66 6.45
CA ASP A 215 8.45 6.17 5.76
C ASP A 215 9.31 7.32 5.21
N ILE A 216 8.69 8.21 4.44
CA ILE A 216 9.44 9.27 3.78
C ILE A 216 9.94 10.34 4.77
N THR A 217 9.22 10.55 5.87
CA THR A 217 9.65 11.40 6.99
C THR A 217 10.84 10.77 7.70
N ASN A 218 10.78 9.46 7.95
CA ASN A 218 11.86 8.70 8.57
C ASN A 218 13.14 8.79 7.72
N TYR A 219 13.02 8.57 6.41
CA TYR A 219 14.14 8.63 5.47
C TYR A 219 14.75 10.04 5.32
N ASN A 220 13.92 11.09 5.22
CA ASN A 220 14.43 12.43 4.91
C ASN A 220 14.91 13.22 6.13
N PHE A 221 14.32 12.99 7.29
CA PHE A 221 14.58 13.78 8.49
C PHE A 221 15.13 12.92 9.62
N ILE A 222 14.39 11.89 10.06
CA ILE A 222 14.71 11.20 11.30
C ILE A 222 16.04 10.45 11.20
N SER A 223 16.29 9.74 10.10
CA SER A 223 17.54 9.02 9.85
C SER A 223 18.79 9.89 9.95
N LYS A 224 18.67 11.21 9.79
CA LYS A 224 19.79 12.18 9.78
C LYS A 224 19.98 12.91 11.11
N ILE A 225 19.12 12.66 12.11
CA ILE A 225 19.21 13.32 13.41
C ILE A 225 20.44 12.81 14.19
N ILE A 226 20.71 11.50 14.10
CA ILE A 226 21.81 10.85 14.80
C ILE A 226 22.72 10.19 13.75
N ASP A 227 23.99 10.57 13.76
CA ASP A 227 25.02 10.06 12.85
C ASP A 227 25.58 8.71 13.35
N GLU A 228 24.68 7.74 13.48
CA GLU A 228 25.02 6.40 13.96
C GLU A 228 24.46 5.32 13.01
N PRO A 229 25.25 4.30 12.63
CA PRO A 229 24.83 3.30 11.64
C PRO A 229 23.55 2.54 12.00
N TRP A 230 23.35 2.25 13.29
CA TRP A 230 22.15 1.55 13.77
C TRP A 230 20.89 2.42 13.67
N TRP A 231 21.05 3.74 13.84
CA TRP A 231 19.97 4.71 13.74
C TRP A 231 19.55 4.90 12.28
N GLU A 232 20.53 5.10 11.40
CA GLU A 232 20.30 5.21 9.96
C GLU A 232 19.64 3.93 9.42
N PHE A 233 20.14 2.75 9.78
CA PHE A 233 19.55 1.46 9.41
C PHE A 233 18.06 1.35 9.83
N THR A 234 17.74 1.77 11.05
CA THR A 234 16.39 1.63 11.62
C THR A 234 15.38 2.48 10.86
N PHE A 235 15.68 3.76 10.66
CA PHE A 235 14.76 4.71 10.03
C PHE A 235 14.83 4.74 8.50
N CYS A 236 15.89 4.19 7.91
CA CYS A 236 16.00 4.02 6.47
C CYS A 236 15.48 2.63 6.06
N SER A 237 16.24 1.57 6.30
CA SER A 237 16.00 0.26 5.70
C SER A 237 14.94 -0.56 6.41
N LEU A 238 14.96 -0.57 7.75
CA LEU A 238 13.98 -1.34 8.52
C LEU A 238 12.59 -0.70 8.43
N SER A 239 12.49 0.63 8.57
CA SER A 239 11.26 1.40 8.32
C SER A 239 10.69 1.12 6.93
N PHE A 240 11.54 1.24 5.90
CA PHE A 240 11.14 1.00 4.51
C PHE A 240 10.57 -0.39 4.31
N SER A 241 11.28 -1.43 4.78
CA SER A 241 10.79 -2.81 4.68
C SER A 241 9.51 -3.04 5.48
N ALA A 242 9.36 -2.40 6.66
CA ALA A 242 8.19 -2.57 7.51
C ALA A 242 6.92 -1.97 6.89
N VAL A 243 7.04 -0.85 6.17
CA VAL A 243 5.91 -0.19 5.50
C VAL A 243 5.25 -1.10 4.49
N TYR A 244 6.02 -1.84 3.68
CA TYR A 244 5.49 -2.79 2.71
C TYR A 244 4.86 -4.04 3.34
N ALA A 245 5.38 -4.46 4.50
CA ALA A 245 4.78 -5.53 5.27
C ALA A 245 3.43 -5.11 5.88
N LEU A 246 3.39 -3.91 6.48
CA LEU A 246 2.18 -3.35 7.07
C LEU A 246 1.12 -3.02 6.01
N ASP A 247 1.51 -2.51 4.83
CA ASP A 247 0.59 -2.28 3.72
C ASP A 247 -0.08 -3.58 3.28
N GLY A 248 0.69 -4.67 3.17
CA GLY A 248 0.17 -6.03 2.92
C GLY A 248 -0.79 -6.53 4.01
N ALA A 249 -0.43 -6.35 5.28
CA ALA A 249 -1.26 -6.72 6.42
C ALA A 249 -2.62 -5.97 6.41
N VAL A 250 -2.59 -4.66 6.17
CA VAL A 250 -3.77 -3.80 6.08
C VAL A 250 -4.69 -4.28 4.95
N MET A 251 -4.14 -4.57 3.77
CA MET A 251 -4.92 -5.11 2.64
C MET A 251 -5.59 -6.45 2.98
N LEU A 252 -4.88 -7.38 3.64
CA LEU A 252 -5.46 -8.65 4.08
C LEU A 252 -6.56 -8.48 5.12
N TYR A 253 -6.35 -7.61 6.11
CA TYR A 253 -7.30 -7.36 7.19
C TYR A 253 -8.62 -6.84 6.64
N PHE A 254 -8.58 -5.81 5.80
CA PHE A 254 -9.79 -5.23 5.21
C PHE A 254 -10.44 -6.15 4.17
N HIS A 255 -9.67 -7.00 3.49
CA HIS A 255 -10.24 -8.06 2.65
C HIS A 255 -11.03 -9.08 3.49
N LYS A 256 -10.47 -9.55 4.60
CA LYS A 256 -11.13 -10.53 5.51
C LYS A 256 -12.40 -9.95 6.12
N CYS A 257 -12.31 -8.76 6.71
CA CYS A 257 -13.45 -8.04 7.29
C CYS A 257 -14.58 -7.85 6.26
N SER A 258 -14.22 -7.49 5.02
CA SER A 258 -15.20 -7.36 3.93
C SER A 258 -15.88 -8.68 3.56
N ASN A 259 -15.17 -9.82 3.62
CA ASN A 259 -15.75 -11.14 3.33
C ASN A 259 -16.64 -11.64 4.49
N GLU A 260 -16.22 -11.47 5.74
CA GLU A 260 -16.99 -11.88 6.93
C GLU A 260 -18.33 -11.14 7.02
N ALA A 261 -18.32 -9.81 6.84
CA ALA A 261 -19.54 -9.01 6.79
C ALA A 261 -20.51 -9.50 5.69
N ARG A 262 -19.98 -9.98 4.55
CA ARG A 262 -20.79 -10.52 3.45
C ARG A 262 -21.37 -11.90 3.76
N ASN A 263 -20.61 -12.80 4.40
CA ASN A 263 -21.06 -14.15 4.74
C ASN A 263 -22.17 -14.10 5.79
N GLN A 264 -22.03 -13.23 6.80
CA GLN A 264 -23.07 -12.99 7.79
C GLN A 264 -24.37 -12.50 7.13
N GLU A 265 -24.28 -11.57 6.18
CA GLU A 265 -25.44 -11.06 5.44
C GLU A 265 -26.11 -12.11 4.54
N GLN A 266 -25.35 -13.00 3.88
CA GLN A 266 -25.92 -14.10 3.10
C GLN A 266 -26.68 -15.07 3.99
N ASN A 267 -26.13 -15.41 5.15
CA ASN A 267 -26.79 -16.28 6.12
C ASN A 267 -28.10 -15.66 6.65
N VAL A 268 -28.15 -14.35 6.87
CA VAL A 268 -29.39 -13.66 7.26
C VAL A 268 -30.44 -13.73 6.16
N ARG A 269 -30.10 -13.45 4.89
CA ARG A 269 -31.07 -13.54 3.78
C ARG A 269 -31.60 -14.95 3.56
N VAL A 270 -30.73 -15.96 3.67
CA VAL A 270 -31.15 -17.37 3.56
C VAL A 270 -32.10 -17.73 4.71
N SER A 271 -31.84 -17.23 5.92
CA SER A 271 -32.71 -17.43 7.09
C SER A 271 -34.08 -16.74 6.93
N GLU A 272 -34.10 -15.51 6.39
CA GLU A 272 -35.33 -14.78 6.05
C GLU A 272 -36.14 -15.49 4.96
N SER A 273 -35.49 -15.99 3.89
CA SER A 273 -36.16 -16.75 2.84
C SER A 273 -36.65 -18.13 3.28
N SER A 274 -36.06 -18.70 4.34
CA SER A 274 -36.42 -20.01 4.89
C SER A 274 -37.42 -19.91 6.05
N GLY A 275 -38.01 -18.74 6.31
CA GLY A 275 -38.98 -18.51 7.39
C GLY A 275 -38.42 -18.68 8.81
N THR A 276 -37.10 -18.85 8.97
CA THR A 276 -36.47 -19.11 10.27
C THR A 276 -35.93 -17.80 10.84
N VAL A 277 -36.78 -17.03 11.52
CA VAL A 277 -36.38 -15.78 12.17
C VAL A 277 -35.55 -16.08 13.43
N ARG A 278 -34.23 -16.23 13.28
CA ARG A 278 -33.31 -16.05 14.42
C ARG A 278 -32.96 -14.57 14.54
N LYS A 279 -33.38 -13.95 15.65
CA LYS A 279 -32.90 -12.63 16.08
C LYS A 279 -31.38 -12.70 16.28
N VAL A 280 -30.60 -12.32 15.26
CA VAL A 280 -29.17 -12.06 15.43
C VAL A 280 -29.04 -10.64 15.98
N GLN A 281 -28.76 -10.56 17.28
CA GLN A 281 -28.55 -9.32 18.00
C GLN A 281 -27.29 -8.63 17.45
N PHE A 282 -27.46 -7.50 16.75
CA PHE A 282 -26.37 -6.61 16.38
C PHE A 282 -25.76 -6.01 17.66
N ARG A 283 -24.76 -6.69 18.23
CA ARG A 283 -23.99 -6.17 19.36
C ARG A 283 -22.65 -5.66 18.85
N ASN A 284 -22.55 -4.33 18.77
CA ASN A 284 -21.39 -3.45 18.83
C ASN A 284 -20.07 -3.93 18.17
N PHE A 285 -19.74 -3.31 17.04
CA PHE A 285 -18.36 -3.16 16.58
C PHE A 285 -18.12 -1.68 16.25
N VAL A 286 -18.17 -0.87 17.31
CA VAL A 286 -17.57 0.47 17.39
C VAL A 286 -16.97 0.55 18.78
N MET A 287 -15.70 0.18 18.87
CA MET A 287 -14.71 0.73 19.81
C MET A 287 -13.35 0.58 19.15
#